data_AF-A0AA38TG69-F1
#
_entry.id   AF-A0AA38TG69-F1
#
_cell.length_a   1.000
_cell.length_b   1.000
_cell.length_c   1.000
_cell.angle_alpha   90.00
_cell.angle_beta   90.00
_cell.angle_gamma   90.00
#
_symmetry.space_group_name_H-M   'P 1'
#
loop_
_entity.id
_entity.type
_entity.pdbx_description
1 polymer ?
#
loop_
_entity_poly.entity_id
_entity_poly.type
_entity_poly.pdbx_seq_one_letter_code
_entity_poly.pdbx_strand_id
1 'polypeptide(L)'
;MDQYKGSDVDKYRCFMSGEGEKNTTWKLGKPPNFDVVNKLFEEGRTKIWPPGSLEEQVQNLLKTWEMELIHKLNPKDYKSIDATKVSSSVNGMKPLTPEEVAKIGGGYNMFLQTSLPKQLRLYNPDEETVDSSNKIFTTTFPRGFVIEVLHVYSGPPVIAFKFRHWGYMEGPYKGHPPTGEVVEMFGVCTMEMDEHFKIIKVEFFYDKGEFLASLTKGARSTAAEDSITDRGSSGDHMMFYEQVNPVAMDQYKGSDVDKYRCFMSGEGEKNTTWKLGKPPNYDVVNKLFEEGRTKIWPTGSLEEQVQNFVKTWEMEKFHKVNPKDHKTVDVTKSTVSVNGRTPLTTEGVAKIGGGYNMFLQTSLPQQLGLYNPNDENVDSAHKIFTTTFPRGFAMEILQVYSGPPLLVYKFRHWGYMEGPFKGHPPTGEMVEMFGISTMQLDEQLKVVKVEFFFDRGELLAGLIKGASATAGGDSITDGGSSSCPFLDDDFRLLDK
;
A
#
# COMPACT_ATOMS: atom_id res chain seq x y z
N MET A 1 -3.83 -19.86 18.84
CA MET A 1 -4.11 -20.24 17.43
C MET A 1 -3.38 -21.56 17.12
N ASP A 2 -3.47 -22.52 18.05
CA ASP A 2 -2.43 -23.53 18.24
C ASP A 2 -2.34 -24.61 17.16
N GLN A 3 -3.35 -24.67 16.27
CA GLN A 3 -3.35 -25.50 15.08
C GLN A 3 -2.32 -25.05 14.02
N TYR A 4 -1.79 -23.82 14.12
CA TYR A 4 -0.79 -23.27 13.19
C TYR A 4 0.65 -23.45 13.70
N LYS A 5 0.98 -24.67 14.13
CA LYS A 5 2.35 -25.10 14.48
C LYS A 5 2.94 -25.90 13.30
N GLY A 6 4.23 -25.71 13.04
CA GLY A 6 4.95 -26.46 12.01
C GLY A 6 4.76 -27.97 12.13
N SER A 7 4.72 -28.66 11.00
CA SER A 7 4.56 -30.11 10.94
C SER A 7 5.92 -30.83 10.97
N ASP A 8 5.90 -32.14 11.22
CA ASP A 8 7.09 -33.00 11.15
C ASP A 8 7.72 -33.03 9.73
N VAL A 9 6.96 -32.62 8.70
CA VAL A 9 7.42 -32.53 7.30
C VAL A 9 7.96 -31.15 6.94
N ASP A 10 7.39 -30.07 7.48
CA ASP A 10 7.85 -28.69 7.29
C ASP A 10 7.60 -27.86 8.56
N LYS A 11 8.69 -27.41 9.20
CA LYS A 11 8.68 -26.62 10.45
C LYS A 11 7.95 -25.27 10.38
N TYR A 12 7.59 -24.81 9.18
CA TYR A 12 6.93 -23.53 8.93
C TYR A 12 5.54 -23.67 8.30
N ARG A 13 5.09 -24.90 8.03
CA ARG A 13 3.81 -25.16 7.36
C ARG A 13 3.03 -26.31 7.98
N CYS A 14 1.74 -26.10 8.07
CA CYS A 14 0.76 -27.03 8.61
C CYS A 14 0.05 -27.75 7.44
N PHE A 15 -0.71 -28.80 7.74
CA PHE A 15 -1.65 -29.43 6.79
C PHE A 15 -1.04 -29.85 5.43
N MET A 16 0.23 -30.30 5.48
CA MET A 16 0.96 -30.89 4.34
C MET A 16 0.89 -32.42 4.30
N SER A 17 0.67 -33.06 5.44
CA SER A 17 0.64 -34.52 5.60
C SER A 17 -0.15 -34.92 6.84
N GLY A 18 -0.83 -36.06 6.78
CA GLY A 18 -1.65 -36.59 7.88
C GLY A 18 -2.87 -37.32 7.35
N GLU A 19 -3.70 -37.86 8.25
CA GLU A 19 -5.01 -38.44 7.90
C GLU A 19 -5.92 -37.42 7.18
N GLY A 20 -5.86 -36.14 7.57
CA GLY A 20 -6.66 -35.05 7.00
C GLY A 20 -6.30 -34.65 5.58
N GLU A 21 -5.12 -35.07 5.12
CA GLU A 21 -4.45 -34.68 3.87
C GLU A 21 -4.30 -35.85 2.89
N LYS A 22 -4.63 -37.09 3.29
CA LYS A 22 -4.56 -38.30 2.43
C LYS A 22 -5.30 -38.16 1.10
N ASN A 23 -6.40 -37.40 1.10
CA ASN A 23 -7.26 -37.18 -0.05
C ASN A 23 -7.04 -35.80 -0.71
N THR A 24 -6.04 -35.03 -0.29
CA THR A 24 -5.75 -33.71 -0.86
C THR A 24 -5.26 -33.83 -2.30
N THR A 25 -5.91 -33.11 -3.21
CA THR A 25 -5.51 -33.11 -4.62
C THR A 25 -4.47 -32.02 -4.87
N TRP A 26 -3.19 -32.42 -4.86
CA TRP A 26 -2.05 -31.55 -5.11
C TRP A 26 -1.87 -31.25 -6.60
N LYS A 27 -1.51 -30.00 -6.95
CA LYS A 27 -1.27 -29.55 -8.34
C LYS A 27 -0.22 -30.40 -9.08
N LEU A 28 0.79 -30.89 -8.36
CA LEU A 28 1.87 -31.74 -8.90
C LEU A 28 1.73 -33.22 -8.46
N GLY A 29 0.54 -33.65 -8.05
CA GLY A 29 0.25 -35.03 -7.63
C GLY A 29 0.84 -35.47 -6.29
N LYS A 30 1.64 -34.62 -5.63
CA LYS A 30 2.24 -34.85 -4.30
C LYS A 30 2.42 -33.53 -3.54
N PRO A 31 2.59 -33.56 -2.20
CA PRO A 31 2.97 -32.37 -1.43
C PRO A 31 4.24 -31.70 -2.00
N PRO A 32 4.30 -30.35 -2.00
CA PRO A 32 5.51 -29.62 -2.39
C PRO A 32 6.66 -29.84 -1.40
N ASN A 33 7.89 -29.72 -1.89
CA ASN A 33 9.09 -29.65 -1.05
C ASN A 33 9.51 -28.18 -0.95
N PHE A 34 9.83 -27.71 0.27
CA PHE A 34 10.22 -26.34 0.55
C PHE A 34 11.65 -26.21 1.09
N ASP A 35 12.49 -27.25 1.06
CA ASP A 35 13.83 -27.26 1.67
C ASP A 35 14.69 -26.09 1.19
N VAL A 36 14.65 -25.79 -0.11
CA VAL A 36 15.41 -24.71 -0.74
C VAL A 36 14.97 -23.33 -0.23
N VAL A 37 13.65 -23.05 -0.23
CA VAL A 37 13.11 -21.75 0.22
C VAL A 37 13.14 -21.61 1.75
N ASN A 38 13.07 -22.72 2.49
CA ASN A 38 13.22 -22.75 3.94
C ASN A 38 14.68 -22.49 4.34
N LYS A 39 15.66 -23.03 3.60
CA LYS A 39 17.07 -22.67 3.75
C LYS A 39 17.31 -21.19 3.45
N LEU A 40 16.76 -20.68 2.34
CA LEU A 40 16.85 -19.26 1.99
C LEU A 40 16.23 -18.35 3.08
N PHE A 41 15.08 -18.74 3.64
CA PHE A 41 14.46 -18.04 4.76
C PHE A 41 15.34 -18.05 6.02
N GLU A 42 15.97 -19.17 6.36
CA GLU A 42 16.91 -19.23 7.49
C GLU A 42 18.13 -18.33 7.31
N GLU A 43 18.68 -18.27 6.09
CA GLU A 43 19.87 -17.48 5.76
C GLU A 43 19.61 -15.96 5.75
N GLY A 44 18.38 -15.52 5.45
CA GLY A 44 18.06 -14.09 5.26
C GLY A 44 16.94 -13.51 6.12
N ARG A 45 16.34 -14.27 7.05
CA ARG A 45 15.33 -13.76 7.99
C ARG A 45 15.94 -12.77 8.98
N THR A 46 15.17 -11.74 9.29
CA THR A 46 15.48 -10.71 10.29
C THR A 46 14.84 -11.00 11.65
N LYS A 47 13.85 -11.90 11.71
CA LYS A 47 13.11 -12.26 12.92
C LYS A 47 13.22 -13.75 13.27
N ILE A 48 13.40 -13.99 14.57
CA ILE A 48 13.26 -15.30 15.21
C ILE A 48 12.20 -15.12 16.29
N TRP A 49 11.03 -15.73 16.07
CA TRP A 49 9.90 -15.63 17.00
C TRP A 49 10.02 -16.70 18.10
N PRO A 50 9.63 -16.40 19.36
CA PRO A 50 9.61 -17.39 20.42
C PRO A 50 8.67 -18.56 20.08
N PRO A 51 9.03 -19.82 20.37
CA PRO A 51 8.14 -20.96 20.14
C PRO A 51 6.80 -20.80 20.87
N GLY A 52 5.70 -21.01 20.15
CA GLY A 52 4.34 -20.82 20.65
C GLY A 52 3.85 -19.36 20.68
N SER A 53 4.67 -18.37 20.29
CA SER A 53 4.24 -16.97 20.18
C SER A 53 3.13 -16.77 19.12
N LEU A 54 2.42 -15.64 19.20
CA LEU A 54 1.44 -15.27 18.18
C LEU A 54 2.13 -15.04 16.83
N GLU A 55 3.32 -14.47 16.83
CA GLU A 55 4.12 -14.16 15.65
C GLU A 55 4.60 -15.41 14.91
N GLU A 56 5.00 -16.46 15.65
CA GLU A 56 5.26 -17.78 15.05
C GLU A 56 3.98 -18.38 14.44
N GLN A 57 2.86 -18.33 15.16
CA GLN A 57 1.59 -18.88 14.69
C GLN A 57 1.07 -18.13 13.44
N VAL A 58 1.24 -16.81 13.35
CA VAL A 58 0.91 -15.99 12.18
C VAL A 58 1.88 -16.25 11.03
N GLN A 59 3.18 -16.40 11.30
CA GLN A 59 4.18 -16.76 10.30
C GLN A 59 3.88 -18.10 9.64
N ASN A 60 3.49 -19.10 10.44
CA ASN A 60 3.13 -20.44 9.96
C ASN A 60 1.77 -20.44 9.26
N LEU A 61 0.76 -19.72 9.77
CA LEU A 61 -0.53 -19.52 9.10
C LEU A 61 -0.33 -18.95 7.70
N LEU A 62 0.47 -17.89 7.56
CA LEU A 62 0.73 -17.22 6.28
C LEU A 62 1.38 -18.15 5.26
N LYS A 63 2.48 -18.83 5.64
CA LYS A 63 3.18 -19.79 4.77
C LYS A 63 2.34 -21.04 4.46
N THR A 64 1.43 -21.42 5.35
CA THR A 64 0.46 -22.50 5.14
C THR A 64 -0.59 -22.06 4.12
N TRP A 65 -1.24 -20.91 4.32
CA TRP A 65 -2.25 -20.37 3.41
C TRP A 65 -1.70 -20.15 2.00
N GLU A 66 -0.48 -19.60 1.87
CA GLU A 66 0.27 -19.51 0.61
C GLU A 66 0.44 -20.89 -0.05
N MET A 67 0.89 -21.89 0.72
CA MET A 67 1.06 -23.26 0.22
C MET A 67 -0.26 -23.85 -0.28
N GLU A 68 -1.35 -23.65 0.45
CA GLU A 68 -2.67 -24.14 0.03
C GLU A 68 -3.12 -23.45 -1.27
N LEU A 69 -3.04 -22.12 -1.32
CA LEU A 69 -3.42 -21.28 -2.47
C LEU A 69 -2.67 -21.63 -3.77
N ILE A 70 -1.39 -22.01 -3.68
CA ILE A 70 -0.54 -22.28 -4.85
C ILE A 70 -0.53 -23.78 -5.22
N HIS A 71 -0.61 -24.69 -4.24
CA HIS A 71 -0.35 -26.12 -4.47
C HIS A 71 -1.57 -27.06 -4.30
N LYS A 72 -2.67 -26.65 -3.66
CA LYS A 72 -3.89 -27.47 -3.55
C LYS A 72 -4.91 -27.05 -4.63
N LEU A 73 -5.39 -27.99 -5.44
CA LEU A 73 -6.29 -27.72 -6.58
C LEU A 73 -7.74 -27.42 -6.16
N ASN A 74 -8.20 -27.97 -5.03
CA ASN A 74 -9.56 -27.83 -4.55
C ASN A 74 -9.59 -26.92 -3.31
N PRO A 75 -10.24 -25.74 -3.34
CA PRO A 75 -10.39 -24.87 -2.17
C PRO A 75 -11.01 -25.55 -0.94
N LYS A 76 -11.79 -26.63 -1.11
CA LYS A 76 -12.33 -27.41 0.02
C LYS A 76 -11.29 -28.28 0.73
N ASP A 77 -10.12 -28.51 0.14
CA ASP A 77 -9.00 -29.23 0.76
C ASP A 77 -8.17 -28.30 1.67
N TYR A 78 -8.44 -26.99 1.63
CA TYR A 78 -7.71 -25.98 2.39
C TYR A 78 -8.20 -25.99 3.83
N LYS A 79 -7.29 -26.01 4.79
CA LYS A 79 -7.60 -26.06 6.23
C LYS A 79 -7.48 -24.68 6.89
N SER A 80 -6.70 -23.76 6.29
CA SER A 80 -6.49 -22.40 6.81
C SER A 80 -7.65 -21.43 6.55
N ILE A 81 -8.64 -21.80 5.73
CA ILE A 81 -9.75 -20.93 5.30
C ILE A 81 -11.13 -21.55 5.63
N ASP A 82 -12.14 -20.70 5.74
CA ASP A 82 -13.52 -21.11 5.49
C ASP A 82 -13.82 -20.91 4.01
N ALA A 83 -13.76 -21.98 3.22
CA ALA A 83 -13.99 -21.94 1.78
C ALA A 83 -15.40 -21.45 1.37
N THR A 84 -16.35 -21.32 2.30
CA THR A 84 -17.69 -20.77 2.02
C THR A 84 -17.79 -19.25 2.25
N LYS A 85 -16.86 -18.66 3.00
CA LYS A 85 -16.84 -17.23 3.36
C LYS A 85 -15.64 -16.47 2.80
N VAL A 86 -14.52 -17.16 2.55
CA VAL A 86 -13.23 -16.50 2.34
C VAL A 86 -13.22 -15.60 1.11
N SER A 87 -12.68 -14.40 1.29
CA SER A 87 -12.36 -13.48 0.19
C SER A 87 -10.95 -12.92 0.34
N SER A 88 -10.29 -12.65 -0.79
CA SER A 88 -8.93 -12.07 -0.86
C SER A 88 -8.94 -10.77 -1.64
N SER A 89 -8.27 -9.73 -1.12
CA SER A 89 -8.06 -8.46 -1.84
C SER A 89 -6.61 -7.97 -1.76
N VAL A 90 -6.27 -7.06 -2.67
CA VAL A 90 -5.00 -6.32 -2.67
C VAL A 90 -5.28 -4.83 -2.85
N ASN A 91 -4.64 -3.97 -2.06
CA ASN A 91 -4.68 -2.52 -2.15
C ASN A 91 -6.09 -1.88 -2.21
N GLY A 92 -7.09 -2.52 -1.57
CA GLY A 92 -8.48 -2.06 -1.57
C GLY A 92 -9.30 -2.42 -2.82
N MET A 93 -8.72 -3.17 -3.77
CA MET A 93 -9.44 -3.73 -4.92
C MET A 93 -10.58 -4.64 -4.47
N LYS A 94 -11.55 -4.90 -5.36
CA LYS A 94 -12.69 -5.81 -5.11
C LYS A 94 -12.21 -7.14 -4.51
N PRO A 95 -12.69 -7.56 -3.32
CA PRO A 95 -12.41 -8.88 -2.78
C PRO A 95 -12.92 -9.99 -3.71
N LEU A 96 -12.12 -11.05 -3.86
CA LEU A 96 -12.40 -12.19 -4.74
C LEU A 96 -12.52 -13.49 -3.94
N THR A 97 -13.47 -14.36 -4.33
CA THR A 97 -13.54 -15.75 -3.81
C THR A 97 -12.45 -16.63 -4.44
N PRO A 98 -12.14 -17.82 -3.87
CA PRO A 98 -11.18 -18.75 -4.49
C PRO A 98 -11.51 -19.13 -5.94
N GLU A 99 -12.79 -19.26 -6.28
CA GLU A 99 -13.26 -19.54 -7.65
C GLU A 99 -13.04 -18.34 -8.59
N GLU A 100 -13.19 -17.11 -8.10
CA GLU A 100 -12.87 -15.91 -8.87
C GLU A 100 -11.35 -15.78 -9.09
N VAL A 101 -10.53 -16.06 -8.06
CA VAL A 101 -9.06 -16.10 -8.17
C VAL A 101 -8.62 -17.14 -9.20
N ALA A 102 -9.21 -18.34 -9.20
CA ALA A 102 -8.92 -19.37 -10.20
C ALA A 102 -9.27 -18.91 -11.63
N LYS A 103 -10.40 -18.23 -11.82
CA LYS A 103 -10.85 -17.72 -13.13
C LYS A 103 -9.92 -16.64 -13.70
N ILE A 104 -9.32 -15.79 -12.86
CA ILE A 104 -8.40 -14.73 -13.32
C ILE A 104 -6.95 -15.19 -13.46
N GLY A 105 -6.67 -16.50 -13.48
CA GLY A 105 -5.30 -17.02 -13.64
C GLY A 105 -4.51 -17.21 -12.34
N GLY A 106 -5.18 -17.24 -11.18
CA GLY A 106 -4.60 -17.70 -9.91
C GLY A 106 -3.95 -16.61 -9.05
N GLY A 107 -3.24 -17.04 -8.01
CA GLY A 107 -2.74 -16.18 -6.93
C GLY A 107 -1.89 -14.99 -7.41
N TYR A 108 -0.90 -15.23 -8.28
CA TYR A 108 -0.05 -14.15 -8.83
C TYR A 108 -0.87 -13.06 -9.52
N ASN A 109 -1.87 -13.43 -10.33
CA ASN A 109 -2.72 -12.47 -10.99
C ASN A 109 -3.62 -11.73 -10.01
N MET A 110 -4.17 -12.40 -8.98
CA MET A 110 -4.94 -11.74 -7.93
C MET A 110 -4.10 -10.68 -7.21
N PHE A 111 -2.89 -11.03 -6.78
CA PHE A 111 -1.96 -10.12 -6.11
C PHE A 111 -1.46 -9.00 -7.02
N LEU A 112 -1.33 -9.24 -8.33
CA LEU A 112 -0.84 -8.26 -9.31
C LEU A 112 -1.95 -7.54 -10.11
N GLN A 113 -3.22 -7.69 -9.73
CA GLN A 113 -4.36 -6.97 -10.33
C GLN A 113 -4.14 -5.46 -10.30
N THR A 114 -4.40 -4.79 -11.43
CA THR A 114 -4.23 -3.34 -11.53
C THR A 114 -5.21 -2.67 -12.50
N SER A 115 -5.63 -1.46 -12.16
CA SER A 115 -6.44 -0.57 -13.00
C SER A 115 -5.60 0.20 -14.03
N LEU A 116 -4.26 0.12 -13.99
CA LEU A 116 -3.39 0.81 -14.94
C LEU A 116 -3.70 0.39 -16.40
N PRO A 117 -3.68 1.32 -17.38
CA PRO A 117 -3.70 0.99 -18.81
C PRO A 117 -2.60 0.00 -19.22
N LYS A 118 -2.89 -0.89 -20.17
CA LYS A 118 -1.99 -2.01 -20.54
C LYS A 118 -0.56 -1.57 -20.88
N GLN A 119 -0.39 -0.45 -21.57
CA GLN A 119 0.91 0.10 -21.97
C GLN A 119 1.78 0.59 -20.79
N LEU A 120 1.22 0.69 -19.59
CA LEU A 120 1.93 1.09 -18.36
C LEU A 120 2.20 -0.10 -17.42
N ARG A 121 1.79 -1.31 -17.80
CA ARG A 121 1.91 -2.51 -16.97
C ARG A 121 3.27 -3.21 -17.19
N LEU A 122 4.05 -3.33 -16.12
CA LEU A 122 5.24 -4.20 -16.09
C LEU A 122 4.89 -5.71 -15.99
N TYR A 123 3.66 -6.02 -15.59
CA TYR A 123 3.05 -7.34 -15.57
C TYR A 123 1.58 -7.19 -15.98
N ASN A 124 1.12 -7.94 -16.99
CA ASN A 124 -0.28 -7.89 -17.40
C ASN A 124 -1.05 -9.12 -16.90
N PRO A 125 -1.86 -9.01 -15.83
CA PRO A 125 -2.63 -10.16 -15.32
C PRO A 125 -3.69 -10.66 -16.33
N ASP A 126 -4.12 -9.84 -17.29
CA ASP A 126 -5.09 -10.24 -18.31
C ASP A 126 -4.51 -11.22 -19.37
N GLU A 127 -3.18 -11.33 -19.45
CA GLU A 127 -2.47 -12.14 -20.44
C GLU A 127 -1.87 -13.42 -19.86
N GLU A 128 -1.80 -13.53 -18.54
CA GLU A 128 -1.13 -14.62 -17.86
C GLU A 128 -2.13 -15.66 -17.34
N THR A 129 -1.84 -16.94 -17.58
CA THR A 129 -2.57 -18.07 -17.02
C THR A 129 -1.98 -18.48 -15.66
N VAL A 130 -2.63 -19.41 -14.97
CA VAL A 130 -2.06 -20.03 -13.76
C VAL A 130 -0.66 -20.60 -14.04
N ASP A 131 -0.45 -21.23 -15.19
CA ASP A 131 0.83 -21.90 -15.48
C ASP A 131 1.89 -20.96 -16.04
N SER A 132 1.52 -19.95 -16.84
CA SER A 132 2.49 -18.95 -17.32
C SER A 132 2.94 -18.00 -16.20
N SER A 133 2.03 -17.55 -15.33
CA SER A 133 2.38 -16.76 -14.14
C SER A 133 3.28 -17.53 -13.17
N ASN A 134 2.92 -18.77 -12.82
CA ASN A 134 3.78 -19.65 -12.01
C ASN A 134 5.15 -19.84 -12.66
N LYS A 135 5.20 -20.11 -13.98
CA LYS A 135 6.46 -20.27 -14.70
C LYS A 135 7.32 -19.00 -14.64
N ILE A 136 6.75 -17.82 -14.82
CA ILE A 136 7.48 -16.54 -14.73
C ILE A 136 8.16 -16.45 -13.36
N PHE A 137 7.40 -16.46 -12.26
CA PHE A 137 7.97 -16.20 -10.94
C PHE A 137 8.88 -17.32 -10.41
N THR A 138 8.57 -18.60 -10.69
CA THR A 138 9.47 -19.72 -10.33
C THR A 138 10.74 -19.77 -11.17
N THR A 139 10.71 -19.26 -12.41
CA THR A 139 11.94 -19.09 -13.22
C THR A 139 12.75 -17.90 -12.70
N THR A 140 12.11 -16.77 -12.41
CA THR A 140 12.77 -15.55 -11.88
C THR A 140 13.43 -15.79 -10.52
N PHE A 141 12.78 -16.55 -9.64
CA PHE A 141 13.23 -16.88 -8.28
C PHE A 141 13.45 -18.39 -8.09
N PRO A 142 14.53 -18.97 -8.64
CA PRO A 142 14.76 -20.42 -8.61
C PRO A 142 15.00 -20.97 -7.20
N ARG A 143 15.49 -20.15 -6.26
CA ARG A 143 15.57 -20.48 -4.82
C ARG A 143 14.26 -20.27 -4.04
N GLY A 144 13.19 -19.87 -4.74
CA GLY A 144 11.91 -19.47 -4.17
C GLY A 144 11.88 -17.99 -3.77
N PHE A 145 10.66 -17.51 -3.53
CA PHE A 145 10.39 -16.16 -3.05
C PHE A 145 9.88 -16.30 -1.61
N VAL A 146 10.62 -15.74 -0.65
CA VAL A 146 10.43 -15.94 0.80
C VAL A 146 9.48 -14.91 1.37
N ILE A 147 8.44 -15.33 2.07
CA ILE A 147 7.61 -14.45 2.90
C ILE A 147 7.97 -14.55 4.39
N GLU A 148 8.18 -13.40 5.03
CA GLU A 148 8.59 -13.22 6.42
C GLU A 148 7.61 -12.27 7.15
N VAL A 149 7.15 -12.65 8.34
CA VAL A 149 6.41 -11.76 9.25
C VAL A 149 7.41 -10.97 10.07
N LEU A 150 7.35 -9.64 9.97
CA LEU A 150 8.26 -8.71 10.65
C LEU A 150 7.75 -8.20 12.00
N HIS A 151 6.42 -8.12 12.16
CA HIS A 151 5.75 -7.66 13.37
C HIS A 151 4.25 -8.00 13.29
N VAL A 152 3.64 -8.50 14.37
CA VAL A 152 2.18 -8.68 14.47
C VAL A 152 1.62 -7.58 15.37
N TYR A 153 0.65 -6.82 14.87
CA TYR A 153 0.05 -5.67 15.53
C TYR A 153 -1.21 -6.02 16.31
N SER A 154 -1.93 -7.07 15.91
CA SER A 154 -3.16 -7.52 16.57
C SER A 154 -3.35 -9.03 16.42
N GLY A 155 -4.06 -9.65 17.36
CA GLY A 155 -4.48 -11.04 17.30
C GLY A 155 -5.90 -11.21 16.75
N PRO A 156 -6.44 -12.45 16.75
CA PRO A 156 -7.82 -12.73 16.37
C PRO A 156 -8.84 -11.89 17.17
N PRO A 157 -10.01 -11.56 16.59
CA PRO A 157 -10.53 -12.05 15.30
C PRO A 157 -9.95 -11.37 14.07
N VAL A 158 -9.20 -10.25 14.21
CA VAL A 158 -8.60 -9.54 13.06
C VAL A 158 -7.11 -9.32 13.30
N ILE A 159 -6.30 -10.18 12.70
CA ILE A 159 -4.84 -10.14 12.76
C ILE A 159 -4.33 -9.12 11.74
N ALA A 160 -3.62 -8.09 12.17
CA ALA A 160 -2.86 -7.20 11.29
C ALA A 160 -1.37 -7.44 11.52
N PHE A 161 -0.57 -7.60 10.45
CA PHE A 161 0.87 -7.82 10.57
C PHE A 161 1.65 -7.25 9.39
N LYS A 162 2.86 -6.76 9.65
CA LYS A 162 3.81 -6.32 8.63
C LYS A 162 4.57 -7.53 8.10
N PHE A 163 4.73 -7.60 6.78
CA PHE A 163 5.52 -8.63 6.12
C PHE A 163 6.63 -8.03 5.26
N ARG A 164 7.62 -8.87 4.98
CA ARG A 164 8.63 -8.72 3.93
C ARG A 164 8.50 -9.93 3.01
N HIS A 165 8.52 -9.70 1.71
CA HIS A 165 8.54 -10.77 0.71
C HIS A 165 9.74 -10.55 -0.19
N TRP A 166 10.70 -11.48 -0.24
CA TRP A 166 12.01 -11.25 -0.84
C TRP A 166 12.63 -12.49 -1.49
N GLY A 167 13.52 -12.31 -2.46
CA GLY A 167 14.25 -13.40 -3.11
C GLY A 167 15.29 -12.87 -4.10
N TYR A 168 16.23 -13.72 -4.50
CA TYR A 168 17.29 -13.33 -5.43
C TYR A 168 16.82 -13.50 -6.88
N MET A 169 16.95 -12.46 -7.71
CA MET A 169 16.57 -12.48 -9.12
C MET A 169 17.64 -13.19 -9.97
N GLU A 170 17.73 -14.51 -9.80
CA GLU A 170 18.74 -15.37 -10.43
C GLU A 170 18.28 -15.94 -11.78
N GLY A 171 17.00 -15.81 -12.11
CA GLY A 171 16.48 -16.09 -13.45
C GLY A 171 15.86 -14.86 -14.12
N PRO A 172 15.62 -14.92 -15.44
CA PRO A 172 15.10 -13.80 -16.21
C PRO A 172 13.64 -13.48 -15.88
N TYR A 173 13.25 -12.23 -16.10
CA TYR A 173 11.87 -11.75 -15.96
C TYR A 173 11.39 -11.08 -17.25
N LYS A 174 10.46 -11.73 -17.99
CA LYS A 174 9.81 -11.23 -19.23
C LYS A 174 10.76 -10.59 -20.28
N GLY A 175 12.01 -11.07 -20.34
CA GLY A 175 13.06 -10.59 -21.25
C GLY A 175 14.09 -9.64 -20.64
N HIS A 176 13.99 -9.33 -19.34
CA HIS A 176 15.08 -8.75 -18.56
C HIS A 176 16.00 -9.88 -18.07
N PRO A 177 17.34 -9.69 -18.12
CA PRO A 177 18.29 -10.68 -17.63
C PRO A 177 18.21 -10.80 -16.09
N PRO A 178 18.66 -11.94 -15.52
CA PRO A 178 18.84 -12.03 -14.07
C PRO A 178 19.85 -10.97 -13.59
N THR A 179 19.54 -10.30 -12.48
CA THR A 179 20.46 -9.33 -11.87
C THR A 179 21.30 -9.95 -10.76
N GLY A 180 20.88 -11.08 -10.19
CA GLY A 180 21.44 -11.66 -8.97
C GLY A 180 21.17 -10.85 -7.70
N GLU A 181 20.51 -9.68 -7.81
CA GLU A 181 20.17 -8.84 -6.66
C GLU A 181 19.00 -9.43 -5.86
N VAL A 182 18.91 -9.04 -4.58
CA VAL A 182 17.69 -9.24 -3.80
C VAL A 182 16.61 -8.30 -4.34
N VAL A 183 15.50 -8.88 -4.78
CA VAL A 183 14.23 -8.21 -4.98
C VAL A 183 13.41 -8.40 -3.72
N GLU A 184 12.91 -7.31 -3.15
CA GLU A 184 12.08 -7.35 -1.95
C GLU A 184 10.92 -6.34 -2.01
N MET A 185 9.83 -6.68 -1.33
CA MET A 185 8.68 -5.81 -1.12
C MET A 185 8.20 -5.92 0.33
N PHE A 186 7.66 -4.81 0.85
CA PHE A 186 7.14 -4.72 2.20
C PHE A 186 5.68 -4.30 2.16
N GLY A 187 4.88 -4.83 3.09
CA GLY A 187 3.48 -4.50 3.18
C GLY A 187 2.88 -4.79 4.55
N VAL A 188 1.60 -4.50 4.68
CA VAL A 188 0.77 -5.00 5.78
C VAL A 188 -0.29 -5.92 5.22
N CYS A 189 -0.50 -7.05 5.89
CA CYS A 189 -1.59 -7.96 5.62
C CYS A 189 -2.56 -7.95 6.82
N THR A 190 -3.85 -8.03 6.53
CA THR A 190 -4.90 -8.22 7.54
C THR A 190 -5.66 -9.51 7.27
N MET A 191 -5.79 -10.37 8.27
CA MET A 191 -6.55 -11.62 8.22
C MET A 191 -7.68 -11.57 9.26
N GLU A 192 -8.93 -11.57 8.78
CA GLU A 192 -10.12 -11.76 9.59
C GLU A 192 -10.41 -13.26 9.70
N MET A 193 -10.75 -13.72 10.91
CA MET A 193 -10.93 -15.13 11.22
C MET A 193 -12.31 -15.44 11.81
N ASP A 194 -12.80 -16.66 11.56
CA ASP A 194 -13.93 -17.23 12.29
C ASP A 194 -13.54 -17.75 13.69
N GLU A 195 -14.54 -18.22 14.44
CA GLU A 195 -14.42 -18.85 15.76
C GLU A 195 -13.57 -20.14 15.78
N HIS A 196 -13.21 -20.68 14.62
CA HIS A 196 -12.34 -21.84 14.45
C HIS A 196 -10.92 -21.47 13.99
N PHE A 197 -10.58 -20.17 14.04
CA PHE A 197 -9.34 -19.59 13.54
C PHE A 197 -9.08 -19.94 12.07
N LYS A 198 -10.12 -19.93 11.23
CA LYS A 198 -9.99 -20.01 9.77
C LYS A 198 -10.15 -18.64 9.16
N ILE A 199 -9.34 -18.32 8.15
CA ILE A 199 -9.41 -17.05 7.44
C ILE A 199 -10.76 -16.97 6.69
N ILE A 200 -11.51 -15.90 6.96
CA ILE A 200 -12.74 -15.52 6.23
C ILE A 200 -12.53 -14.26 5.37
N LYS A 201 -11.46 -13.52 5.59
CA LYS A 201 -11.07 -12.38 4.75
C LYS A 201 -9.57 -12.14 4.87
N VAL A 202 -8.92 -11.85 3.75
CA VAL A 202 -7.52 -11.42 3.73
C VAL A 202 -7.34 -10.22 2.81
N GLU A 203 -6.60 -9.21 3.27
CA GLU A 203 -6.30 -8.01 2.50
C GLU A 203 -4.80 -7.70 2.59
N PHE A 204 -4.16 -7.45 1.44
CA PHE A 204 -2.74 -7.08 1.36
C PHE A 204 -2.56 -5.62 0.91
N PHE A 205 -1.66 -4.88 1.56
CA PHE A 205 -1.33 -3.49 1.21
C PHE A 205 0.17 -3.33 0.98
N TYR A 206 0.58 -3.02 -0.26
CA TYR A 206 1.98 -2.86 -0.69
C TYR A 206 2.09 -2.25 -2.10
N ASP A 207 3.28 -1.83 -2.51
CA ASP A 207 3.53 -1.26 -3.83
C ASP A 207 3.81 -2.34 -4.89
N LYS A 208 2.85 -2.61 -5.76
CA LYS A 208 3.07 -3.50 -6.91
C LYS A 208 4.07 -2.90 -7.90
N GLY A 209 4.04 -1.57 -8.09
CA GLY A 209 4.86 -0.85 -9.04
C GLY A 209 6.35 -0.94 -8.71
N GLU A 210 6.73 -0.75 -7.45
CA GLU A 210 8.13 -0.87 -7.00
C GLU A 210 8.64 -2.32 -7.06
N PHE A 211 7.82 -3.29 -6.65
CA PHE A 211 8.16 -4.71 -6.78
C PHE A 211 8.49 -5.05 -8.24
N LEU A 212 7.60 -4.70 -9.17
CA LEU A 212 7.82 -4.95 -10.60
C LEU A 212 8.94 -4.10 -11.20
N ALA A 213 9.15 -2.86 -10.73
CA ALA A 213 10.26 -2.03 -11.18
C ALA A 213 11.61 -2.70 -10.90
N SER A 214 11.78 -3.29 -9.71
CA SER A 214 13.00 -3.99 -9.32
C SER A 214 13.34 -5.19 -10.22
N LEU A 215 12.34 -5.84 -10.80
CA LEU A 215 12.46 -6.94 -11.77
C LEU A 215 12.81 -6.49 -13.19
N THR A 216 12.86 -5.18 -13.45
CA THR A 216 13.11 -4.60 -14.78
C THR A 216 14.36 -3.74 -14.86
N LYS A 217 15.23 -3.83 -13.84
CA LYS A 217 16.59 -3.27 -13.88
C LYS A 217 17.39 -3.92 -15.01
N GLY A 218 18.29 -3.14 -15.62
CA GLY A 218 19.11 -3.57 -16.75
C GLY A 218 18.40 -3.48 -18.10
N ALA A 219 19.19 -3.43 -19.18
CA ALA A 219 18.66 -3.39 -20.54
C ALA A 219 17.93 -4.70 -20.89
N ARG A 220 16.79 -4.59 -21.58
CA ARG A 220 16.02 -5.76 -22.03
C ARG A 220 16.79 -6.49 -23.12
N SER A 221 17.47 -7.57 -22.76
CA SER A 221 18.43 -8.27 -23.60
C SER A 221 17.78 -9.37 -24.44
N THR A 222 17.97 -9.32 -25.75
CA THR A 222 17.85 -10.51 -26.61
C THR A 222 19.15 -11.30 -26.53
N ALA A 223 19.12 -12.50 -25.95
CA ALA A 223 20.25 -13.38 -25.60
C ALA A 223 21.00 -13.02 -24.29
N ALA A 224 21.85 -13.94 -23.80
CA ALA A 224 22.08 -14.19 -22.36
C ALA A 224 23.55 -14.42 -21.94
N GLU A 225 23.73 -14.63 -20.62
CA GLU A 225 24.84 -15.24 -19.86
C GLU A 225 26.01 -14.39 -19.28
N ASP A 226 26.14 -14.53 -17.95
CA ASP A 226 27.34 -14.74 -17.10
C ASP A 226 28.08 -13.67 -16.25
N SER A 227 28.11 -14.02 -14.94
CA SER A 227 29.15 -13.81 -13.89
C SER A 227 29.00 -12.69 -12.83
N ILE A 228 29.57 -12.94 -11.63
CA ILE A 228 29.11 -12.54 -10.28
C ILE A 228 30.22 -11.83 -9.46
N THR A 229 29.90 -10.98 -8.46
CA THR A 229 30.68 -10.85 -7.18
C THR A 229 29.90 -10.11 -6.05
N ASP A 230 30.36 -10.25 -4.80
CA ASP A 230 29.59 -10.16 -3.54
C ASP A 230 29.96 -9.00 -2.57
N ARG A 231 28.99 -8.61 -1.72
CA ARG A 231 28.97 -7.87 -0.41
C ARG A 231 27.58 -7.22 -0.21
N GLY A 232 27.06 -6.90 0.99
CA GLY A 232 27.49 -7.04 2.40
C GLY A 232 26.60 -6.15 3.29
N SER A 233 26.39 -6.45 4.60
CA SER A 233 25.37 -5.74 5.42
C SER A 233 25.68 -5.61 6.93
N SER A 234 24.98 -4.69 7.62
CA SER A 234 24.93 -4.51 9.08
C SER A 234 23.53 -4.05 9.52
N GLY A 235 23.02 -4.51 10.67
CA GLY A 235 21.67 -4.18 11.17
C GLY A 235 21.62 -3.94 12.68
N ASP A 236 20.45 -3.49 13.17
CA ASP A 236 20.23 -3.03 14.55
C ASP A 236 18.97 -3.64 15.22
N HIS A 237 18.91 -3.60 16.56
CA HIS A 237 17.96 -4.35 17.40
C HIS A 237 16.69 -3.58 17.81
N MET A 238 15.63 -4.28 18.24
CA MET A 238 14.34 -3.68 18.68
C MET A 238 13.67 -4.49 19.80
N MET A 239 12.91 -3.80 20.65
CA MET A 239 12.35 -4.28 21.93
C MET A 239 10.92 -4.85 21.81
N PHE A 240 10.50 -5.64 22.81
CA PHE A 240 9.15 -6.20 22.95
C PHE A 240 8.16 -5.22 23.61
N TYR A 241 6.85 -5.38 23.35
CA TYR A 241 5.76 -4.69 24.04
C TYR A 241 4.64 -5.68 24.43
N GLU A 242 3.98 -5.41 25.55
CA GLU A 242 2.86 -6.17 26.09
C GLU A 242 1.53 -5.47 25.74
N GLN A 243 0.40 -6.18 25.67
CA GLN A 243 -0.89 -5.57 25.32
C GLN A 243 -1.42 -4.68 26.45
N VAL A 244 -1.45 -3.37 26.22
CA VAL A 244 -2.01 -2.37 27.14
C VAL A 244 -3.40 -1.94 26.66
N ASN A 245 -4.32 -1.66 27.61
CA ASN A 245 -5.60 -1.01 27.31
C ASN A 245 -5.37 0.29 26.50
N PRO A 246 -6.24 0.63 25.53
CA PRO A 246 -6.02 1.79 24.67
C PRO A 246 -5.99 3.08 25.48
N VAL A 247 -4.86 3.79 25.42
CA VAL A 247 -4.71 5.12 26.00
C VAL A 247 -5.63 6.08 25.24
N ALA A 248 -6.49 6.80 25.98
CA ALA A 248 -7.38 7.79 25.39
C ALA A 248 -6.57 8.95 24.76
N MET A 249 -6.92 9.28 23.53
CA MET A 249 -6.32 10.31 22.69
C MET A 249 -7.17 11.61 22.70
N ASP A 250 -7.85 11.89 23.81
CA ASP A 250 -8.85 12.95 23.96
C ASP A 250 -8.37 14.36 23.57
N GLN A 251 -7.06 14.61 23.65
CA GLN A 251 -6.43 15.87 23.22
C GLN A 251 -6.61 16.19 21.73
N TYR A 252 -7.00 15.20 20.91
CA TYR A 252 -7.23 15.35 19.48
C TYR A 252 -8.71 15.46 19.08
N LYS A 253 -9.62 15.72 20.04
CA LYS A 253 -11.02 16.04 19.75
C LYS A 253 -11.13 17.34 18.93
N GLY A 254 -12.07 17.38 17.98
CA GLY A 254 -12.30 18.54 17.11
C GLY A 254 -12.50 19.87 17.85
N SER A 255 -12.14 20.96 17.17
CA SER A 255 -12.17 22.33 17.68
C SER A 255 -13.54 23.01 17.51
N ASP A 256 -13.65 24.25 18.00
CA ASP A 256 -14.77 25.15 17.76
C ASP A 256 -14.90 25.60 16.29
N VAL A 257 -13.81 25.55 15.51
CA VAL A 257 -13.78 25.94 14.09
C VAL A 257 -13.84 24.76 13.11
N ASP A 258 -13.46 23.55 13.52
CA ASP A 258 -13.56 22.33 12.70
C ASP A 258 -13.84 21.09 13.58
N LYS A 259 -14.95 20.41 13.29
CA LYS A 259 -15.45 19.21 13.99
C LYS A 259 -14.45 18.03 14.01
N TYR A 260 -13.55 17.96 13.04
CA TYR A 260 -12.63 16.85 12.81
C TYR A 260 -11.17 17.17 13.14
N ARG A 261 -10.83 18.42 13.41
CA ARG A 261 -9.45 18.88 13.58
C ARG A 261 -9.32 19.78 14.79
N CYS A 262 -8.29 19.51 15.59
CA CYS A 262 -7.89 20.37 16.68
C CYS A 262 -6.77 21.33 16.24
N PHE A 263 -6.30 22.19 17.15
CA PHE A 263 -5.12 23.04 16.95
C PHE A 263 -5.20 24.01 15.75
N MET A 264 -6.42 24.47 15.44
CA MET A 264 -6.73 25.47 14.41
C MET A 264 -7.07 26.87 14.98
N SER A 265 -7.40 26.94 16.26
CA SER A 265 -7.94 28.10 16.99
C SER A 265 -7.48 28.05 18.46
N GLY A 266 -7.65 29.17 19.19
CA GLY A 266 -7.35 29.28 20.62
C GLY A 266 -6.02 29.97 20.96
N GLU A 267 -5.73 30.10 22.26
CA GLU A 267 -4.54 30.82 22.78
C GLU A 267 -3.21 30.26 22.23
N GLY A 268 -3.10 28.92 22.14
CA GLY A 268 -1.90 28.25 21.65
C GLY A 268 -1.69 28.37 20.13
N GLU A 269 -2.61 29.02 19.43
CA GLU A 269 -2.66 29.11 17.96
C GLU A 269 -2.58 30.57 17.48
N LYS A 270 -2.67 31.55 18.39
CA LYS A 270 -2.62 33.00 18.07
C LYS A 270 -1.39 33.43 17.28
N ASN A 271 -0.26 32.77 17.50
CA ASN A 271 1.02 33.07 16.86
C ASN A 271 1.39 32.05 15.76
N THR A 272 0.49 31.12 15.41
CA THR A 272 0.75 30.11 14.39
C THR A 272 0.96 30.76 13.03
N THR A 273 2.08 30.45 12.38
CA THR A 273 2.35 30.94 11.02
C THR A 273 1.73 29.99 10.00
N TRP A 274 0.59 30.39 9.45
CA TRP A 274 -0.15 29.64 8.44
C TRP A 274 0.40 29.87 7.02
N LYS A 275 0.48 28.83 6.19
CA LYS A 275 1.01 28.89 4.81
C LYS A 275 0.27 29.91 3.93
N LEU A 276 -1.03 30.09 4.16
CA LEU A 276 -1.88 31.05 3.44
C LEU A 276 -2.25 32.28 4.29
N GLY A 277 -1.47 32.59 5.33
CA GLY A 277 -1.67 33.74 6.23
C GLY A 277 -2.87 33.65 7.19
N LYS A 278 -3.70 32.60 7.08
CA LYS A 278 -4.85 32.32 7.94
C LYS A 278 -5.08 30.81 8.09
N PRO A 279 -5.80 30.35 9.13
CA PRO A 279 -6.21 28.95 9.24
C PRO A 279 -6.93 28.45 7.97
N PRO A 280 -6.70 27.19 7.56
CA PRO A 280 -7.43 26.60 6.44
C PRO A 280 -8.93 26.45 6.76
N ASN A 281 -9.77 26.57 5.73
CA ASN A 281 -11.19 26.20 5.81
C ASN A 281 -11.35 24.79 5.21
N TYR A 282 -12.09 23.92 5.89
CA TYR A 282 -12.33 22.54 5.46
C TYR A 282 -13.80 22.24 5.18
N ASP A 283 -14.71 23.23 5.15
CA ASP A 283 -16.16 23.02 5.01
C ASP A 283 -16.50 22.17 3.77
N VAL A 284 -15.83 22.44 2.65
CA VAL A 284 -16.05 21.73 1.38
C VAL A 284 -15.64 20.26 1.46
N VAL A 285 -14.45 19.95 2.01
CA VAL A 285 -13.97 18.56 2.12
C VAL A 285 -14.63 17.82 3.29
N ASN A 286 -15.07 18.54 4.34
CA ASN A 286 -15.86 17.97 5.43
C ASN A 286 -17.26 17.60 4.93
N LYS A 287 -17.88 18.42 4.05
CA LYS A 287 -19.12 18.06 3.36
C LYS A 287 -18.92 16.83 2.46
N LEU A 288 -17.89 16.81 1.61
CA LEU A 288 -17.52 15.65 0.79
C LEU A 288 -17.31 14.37 1.64
N PHE A 289 -16.66 14.51 2.79
CA PHE A 289 -16.45 13.44 3.75
C PHE A 289 -17.78 12.93 4.34
N GLU A 290 -18.66 13.81 4.82
CA GLU A 290 -19.96 13.43 5.38
C GLU A 290 -20.88 12.79 4.32
N GLU A 291 -20.83 13.23 3.07
CA GLU A 291 -21.58 12.67 1.94
C GLU A 291 -21.03 11.31 1.44
N GLY A 292 -19.71 11.08 1.54
CA GLY A 292 -19.02 9.93 0.93
C GLY A 292 -18.43 8.88 1.88
N ARG A 293 -18.48 9.11 3.20
CA ARG A 293 -17.93 8.19 4.21
C ARG A 293 -18.72 6.89 4.31
N THR A 294 -18.00 5.82 4.63
CA THR A 294 -18.52 4.46 4.83
C THR A 294 -18.61 4.07 6.31
N LYS A 295 -17.97 4.83 7.20
CA LYS A 295 -17.91 4.60 8.65
C LYS A 295 -18.45 5.77 9.46
N ILE A 296 -19.27 5.42 10.45
CA ILE A 296 -19.71 6.31 11.51
C ILE A 296 -19.24 5.67 12.82
N TRP A 297 -18.16 6.22 13.37
CA TRP A 297 -17.58 5.73 14.62
C TRP A 297 -18.40 6.23 15.83
N PRO A 298 -18.56 5.42 16.90
CA PRO A 298 -19.18 5.87 18.13
C PRO A 298 -18.39 7.04 18.74
N THR A 299 -19.08 8.02 19.31
CA THR A 299 -18.42 9.16 19.95
C THR A 299 -17.56 8.70 21.12
N GLY A 300 -16.31 9.15 21.15
CA GLY A 300 -15.31 8.72 22.13
C GLY A 300 -14.63 7.39 21.79
N SER A 301 -14.95 6.72 20.69
CA SER A 301 -14.23 5.50 20.28
C SER A 301 -12.80 5.82 19.81
N LEU A 302 -11.90 4.83 19.90
CA LEU A 302 -10.52 4.99 19.43
C LEU A 302 -10.47 5.34 17.94
N GLU A 303 -11.38 4.81 17.13
CA GLU A 303 -11.46 5.10 15.70
C GLU A 303 -11.89 6.54 15.39
N GLU A 304 -12.81 7.12 16.17
CA GLU A 304 -13.14 8.56 16.08
C GLU A 304 -11.90 9.41 16.45
N GLN A 305 -11.23 9.07 17.55
CA GLN A 305 -10.07 9.80 18.03
C GLN A 305 -8.88 9.73 17.05
N VAL A 306 -8.57 8.54 16.52
CA VAL A 306 -7.54 8.33 15.49
C VAL A 306 -7.89 9.08 14.20
N GLN A 307 -9.17 9.12 13.80
CA GLN A 307 -9.57 9.90 12.63
C GLN A 307 -9.33 11.39 12.80
N ASN A 308 -9.67 11.95 13.97
CA ASN A 308 -9.45 13.37 14.23
C ASN A 308 -7.95 13.68 14.39
N PHE A 309 -7.19 12.78 15.01
CA PHE A 309 -5.72 12.86 15.10
C PHE A 309 -5.07 12.90 13.72
N VAL A 310 -5.39 11.97 12.82
CA VAL A 310 -4.79 11.92 11.48
C VAL A 310 -5.20 13.14 10.64
N LYS A 311 -6.48 13.56 10.68
CA LYS A 311 -6.94 14.80 10.01
C LYS A 311 -6.23 16.06 10.54
N THR A 312 -5.93 16.10 11.84
CA THR A 312 -5.13 17.18 12.45
C THR A 312 -3.68 17.10 11.99
N TRP A 313 -3.06 15.92 11.99
CA TRP A 313 -1.67 15.72 11.59
C TRP A 313 -1.42 16.10 10.12
N GLU A 314 -2.34 15.74 9.23
CA GLU A 314 -2.32 16.21 7.83
C GLU A 314 -2.46 17.74 7.75
N MET A 315 -3.39 18.34 8.51
CA MET A 315 -3.57 19.79 8.57
C MET A 315 -2.29 20.51 9.00
N GLU A 316 -1.64 20.08 10.08
CA GLU A 316 -0.41 20.69 10.56
C GLU A 316 0.70 20.59 9.51
N LYS A 317 0.88 19.41 8.90
CA LYS A 317 1.91 19.17 7.88
C LYS A 317 1.76 20.01 6.62
N PHE A 318 0.54 20.27 6.16
CA PHE A 318 0.33 21.03 4.91
C PHE A 318 0.13 22.53 5.13
N HIS A 319 -0.28 22.98 6.33
CA HIS A 319 -0.67 24.38 6.55
C HIS A 319 0.13 25.13 7.62
N LYS A 320 0.83 24.49 8.57
CA LYS A 320 1.66 25.18 9.58
C LYS A 320 3.12 25.27 9.13
N VAL A 321 3.62 26.50 8.94
CA VAL A 321 4.96 26.77 8.38
C VAL A 321 6.08 26.51 9.38
N ASN A 322 5.91 26.91 10.64
CA ASN A 322 6.92 26.73 11.68
C ASN A 322 6.79 25.33 12.31
N PRO A 323 7.84 24.47 12.26
CA PRO A 323 7.78 23.13 12.86
C PRO A 323 7.50 23.13 14.37
N LYS A 324 7.74 24.23 15.08
CA LYS A 324 7.40 24.36 16.52
C LYS A 324 5.90 24.55 16.79
N ASP A 325 5.12 24.93 15.77
CA ASP A 325 3.66 25.10 15.89
C ASP A 325 2.92 23.75 15.76
N HIS A 326 3.65 22.66 15.42
CA HIS A 326 3.13 21.31 15.24
C HIS A 326 3.00 20.62 16.61
N LYS A 327 1.78 20.16 16.92
CA LYS A 327 1.44 19.54 18.20
C LYS A 327 1.27 18.02 18.09
N THR A 328 0.95 17.50 16.91
CA THR A 328 0.74 16.07 16.62
C THR A 328 2.02 15.25 16.40
N VAL A 329 3.18 15.90 16.24
CA VAL A 329 4.43 15.27 15.79
C VAL A 329 5.64 15.85 16.53
N ASP A 330 6.58 14.99 16.94
CA ASP A 330 7.90 15.46 17.38
C ASP A 330 8.79 15.64 16.15
N VAL A 331 8.79 16.85 15.58
CA VAL A 331 9.53 17.20 14.36
C VAL A 331 11.05 16.97 14.46
N THR A 332 11.61 16.78 15.65
CA THR A 332 13.04 16.50 15.86
C THR A 332 13.39 15.01 15.77
N LYS A 333 12.42 14.14 16.07
CA LYS A 333 12.57 12.66 16.01
C LYS A 333 11.84 12.03 14.83
N SER A 334 10.81 12.70 14.31
CA SER A 334 9.84 12.10 13.39
C SER A 334 10.45 11.64 12.08
N THR A 335 10.26 10.36 11.76
CA THR A 335 10.57 9.78 10.45
C THR A 335 9.32 9.31 9.72
N VAL A 336 9.34 9.34 8.39
CA VAL A 336 8.27 8.81 7.52
C VAL A 336 8.85 7.89 6.45
N SER A 337 8.25 6.72 6.24
CA SER A 337 8.51 5.83 5.10
C SER A 337 7.23 5.49 4.35
N VAL A 338 7.40 5.06 3.09
CA VAL A 338 6.32 4.56 2.22
C VAL A 338 6.78 3.24 1.62
N ASN A 339 5.95 2.20 1.70
CA ASN A 339 6.15 0.89 1.08
C ASN A 339 7.51 0.25 1.37
N GLY A 340 8.06 0.46 2.58
CA GLY A 340 9.35 -0.08 3.00
C GLY A 340 10.59 0.70 2.55
N ARG A 341 10.44 1.84 1.85
CA ARG A 341 11.58 2.74 1.54
C ARG A 341 12.29 3.23 2.80
N THR A 342 13.54 3.65 2.65
CA THR A 342 14.33 4.31 3.70
C THR A 342 13.55 5.45 4.36
N PRO A 343 13.40 5.46 5.70
CA PRO A 343 12.68 6.53 6.39
C PRO A 343 13.35 7.90 6.20
N LEU A 344 12.54 8.93 5.93
CA LEU A 344 12.95 10.32 5.77
C LEU A 344 12.61 11.13 7.02
N THR A 345 13.50 12.01 7.44
CA THR A 345 13.20 13.06 8.44
C THR A 345 12.32 14.15 7.82
N THR A 346 11.75 15.03 8.64
CA THR A 346 11.01 16.23 8.19
C THR A 346 11.82 17.07 7.20
N GLU A 347 13.13 17.23 7.43
CA GLU A 347 14.05 17.93 6.52
C GLU A 347 14.25 17.14 5.21
N GLY A 348 14.37 15.82 5.29
CA GLY A 348 14.46 14.94 4.12
C GLY A 348 13.23 15.05 3.21
N VAL A 349 12.03 15.11 3.79
CA VAL A 349 10.77 15.33 3.06
C VAL A 349 10.76 16.71 2.38
N ALA A 350 11.23 17.76 3.05
CA ALA A 350 11.33 19.09 2.45
C ALA A 350 12.31 19.12 1.26
N LYS A 351 13.47 18.45 1.38
CA LYS A 351 14.51 18.36 0.33
C LYS A 351 14.01 17.69 -0.96
N ILE A 352 13.08 16.74 -0.87
CA ILE A 352 12.50 16.06 -2.04
C ILE A 352 11.23 16.74 -2.58
N GLY A 353 10.93 17.98 -2.19
CA GLY A 353 9.77 18.73 -2.67
C GLY A 353 8.45 18.44 -1.93
N GLY A 354 8.50 17.86 -0.73
CA GLY A 354 7.37 17.83 0.20
C GLY A 354 6.51 16.56 0.16
N GLY A 355 5.33 16.65 0.79
CA GLY A 355 4.48 15.50 1.11
C GLY A 355 4.04 14.66 -0.10
N TYR A 356 3.52 15.30 -1.15
CA TYR A 356 3.09 14.59 -2.37
C TYR A 356 4.24 13.83 -3.04
N ASN A 357 5.42 14.46 -3.15
CA ASN A 357 6.61 13.83 -3.71
C ASN A 357 7.08 12.64 -2.86
N MET A 358 7.05 12.77 -1.53
CA MET A 358 7.33 11.68 -0.59
C MET A 358 6.38 10.50 -0.78
N PHE A 359 5.07 10.75 -0.89
CA PHE A 359 4.07 9.71 -1.13
C PHE A 359 4.16 9.07 -2.52
N LEU A 360 4.67 9.78 -3.53
CA LEU A 360 4.70 9.33 -4.92
C LEU A 360 6.08 8.86 -5.42
N GLN A 361 7.11 8.86 -4.57
CA GLN A 361 8.46 8.38 -4.90
C GLN A 361 8.43 7.07 -5.67
N THR A 362 9.10 7.04 -6.83
CA THR A 362 9.06 5.93 -7.79
C THR A 362 10.47 5.48 -8.18
N SER A 363 10.66 4.18 -8.38
CA SER A 363 11.83 3.62 -9.08
C SER A 363 11.45 3.11 -10.49
N LEU A 364 10.21 3.31 -10.91
CA LEU A 364 9.75 2.99 -12.27
C LEU A 364 10.53 3.80 -13.33
N PRO A 365 10.85 3.20 -14.50
CA PRO A 365 11.38 3.92 -15.65
C PRO A 365 10.53 5.15 -16.01
N GLN A 366 11.15 6.25 -16.41
CA GLN A 366 10.47 7.54 -16.64
C GLN A 366 9.28 7.41 -17.63
N GLN A 367 9.41 6.61 -18.68
CA GLN A 367 8.34 6.35 -19.66
C GLN A 367 7.08 5.65 -19.08
N LEU A 368 7.15 5.11 -17.87
CA LEU A 368 6.03 4.49 -17.14
C LEU A 368 5.57 5.36 -15.96
N GLY A 369 6.24 6.48 -15.69
CA GLY A 369 5.94 7.39 -14.60
C GLY A 369 4.80 8.35 -14.96
N LEU A 370 3.64 8.19 -14.32
CA LEU A 370 2.50 9.11 -14.44
C LEU A 370 2.66 10.40 -13.62
N TYR A 371 3.59 10.37 -12.68
CA TYR A 371 4.03 11.51 -11.89
C TYR A 371 5.52 11.35 -11.63
N ASN A 372 6.30 12.38 -11.91
CA ASN A 372 7.73 12.42 -11.60
C ASN A 372 7.96 13.40 -10.44
N PRO A 373 8.27 12.90 -9.23
CA PRO A 373 8.55 13.75 -8.07
C PRO A 373 9.72 14.71 -8.26
N ASN A 374 10.66 14.42 -9.16
CA ASN A 374 11.82 15.28 -9.39
C ASN A 374 11.50 16.53 -10.22
N ASP A 375 10.35 16.56 -10.92
CA ASP A 375 9.91 17.72 -11.71
C ASP A 375 9.12 18.73 -10.87
N GLU A 376 8.77 18.39 -9.63
CA GLU A 376 7.83 19.13 -8.80
C GLU A 376 8.46 19.59 -7.49
N ASN A 377 8.13 20.81 -7.07
CA ASN A 377 8.45 21.33 -5.74
C ASN A 377 7.19 21.35 -4.85
N VAL A 378 7.35 21.79 -3.59
CA VAL A 378 6.27 21.83 -2.58
C VAL A 378 5.02 22.57 -3.09
N ASP A 379 5.19 23.65 -3.84
CA ASP A 379 4.09 24.51 -4.29
C ASP A 379 3.50 24.04 -5.62
N SER A 380 4.33 23.56 -6.57
CA SER A 380 3.83 23.03 -7.84
C SER A 380 3.10 21.70 -7.64
N ALA A 381 3.63 20.79 -6.81
CA ALA A 381 2.94 19.56 -6.40
C ALA A 381 1.61 19.87 -5.70
N HIS A 382 1.61 20.79 -4.73
CA HIS A 382 0.39 21.19 -4.03
C HIS A 382 -0.64 21.81 -4.98
N LYS A 383 -0.20 22.66 -5.92
CA LYS A 383 -1.06 23.24 -6.95
C LYS A 383 -1.68 22.16 -7.85
N ILE A 384 -0.92 21.15 -8.28
CA ILE A 384 -1.46 20.03 -9.07
C ILE A 384 -2.63 19.39 -8.32
N PHE A 385 -2.39 18.82 -7.14
CA PHE A 385 -3.42 18.04 -6.44
C PHE A 385 -4.61 18.88 -5.96
N THR A 386 -4.40 20.12 -5.53
CA THR A 386 -5.52 21.02 -5.14
C THR A 386 -6.32 21.55 -6.33
N THR A 387 -5.72 21.63 -7.52
CA THR A 387 -6.45 21.94 -8.76
C THR A 387 -7.23 20.72 -9.24
N THR A 388 -6.61 19.53 -9.22
CA THR A 388 -7.25 18.26 -9.64
C THR A 388 -8.45 17.91 -8.77
N PHE A 389 -8.35 18.14 -7.45
CA PHE A 389 -9.39 17.87 -6.46
C PHE A 389 -9.89 19.16 -5.80
N PRO A 390 -10.70 20.00 -6.49
CA PRO A 390 -11.13 21.30 -5.95
C PRO A 390 -12.07 21.17 -4.74
N ARG A 391 -12.77 20.03 -4.58
CA ARG A 391 -13.52 19.68 -3.35
C ARG A 391 -12.65 19.11 -2.22
N GLY A 392 -11.34 19.00 -2.43
CA GLY A 392 -10.39 18.34 -1.54
C GLY A 392 -10.34 16.82 -1.73
N PHE A 393 -9.41 16.20 -1.00
CA PHE A 393 -9.21 14.76 -0.93
C PHE A 393 -9.56 14.34 0.51
N ALA A 394 -10.68 13.64 0.68
CA ALA A 394 -11.25 13.30 1.97
C ALA A 394 -10.55 12.07 2.57
N MET A 395 -10.18 12.15 3.85
CA MET A 395 -9.54 11.06 4.61
C MET A 395 -10.57 10.39 5.54
N GLU A 396 -10.65 9.06 5.48
CA GLU A 396 -11.47 8.21 6.35
C GLU A 396 -10.62 7.12 7.01
N ILE A 397 -10.81 6.93 8.32
CA ILE A 397 -10.33 5.75 9.03
C ILE A 397 -11.37 4.65 8.87
N LEU A 398 -10.99 3.55 8.23
CA LEU A 398 -11.86 2.41 7.95
C LEU A 398 -11.86 1.37 9.07
N GLN A 399 -10.75 1.24 9.80
CA GLN A 399 -10.57 0.34 10.94
C GLN A 399 -9.28 0.72 11.68
N VAL A 400 -9.28 0.62 13.02
CA VAL A 400 -8.05 0.62 13.84
C VAL A 400 -7.79 -0.81 14.31
N TYR A 401 -6.55 -1.27 14.18
CA TYR A 401 -6.09 -2.60 14.57
C TYR A 401 -5.29 -2.57 15.89
N SER A 402 -4.60 -1.47 16.17
CA SER A 402 -3.83 -1.28 17.42
C SER A 402 -3.89 0.18 17.88
N GLY A 403 -3.85 0.37 19.19
CA GLY A 403 -3.83 1.67 19.88
C GLY A 403 -2.41 2.21 20.15
N PRO A 404 -2.28 3.38 20.81
CA PRO A 404 -0.98 3.88 21.27
C PRO A 404 -0.28 2.86 22.19
N PRO A 405 1.07 2.78 22.19
CA PRO A 405 2.01 3.66 21.49
C PRO A 405 2.26 3.31 20.01
N LEU A 406 1.69 2.22 19.49
CA LEU A 406 1.87 1.79 18.09
C LEU A 406 0.51 1.69 17.40
N LEU A 407 0.00 2.84 16.96
CA LEU A 407 -1.22 2.93 16.17
C LEU A 407 -1.06 2.19 14.85
N VAL A 408 -2.05 1.38 14.50
CA VAL A 408 -2.13 0.74 13.18
C VAL A 408 -3.55 0.85 12.68
N TYR A 409 -3.75 1.44 11.50
CA TYR A 409 -5.09 1.72 10.98
C TYR A 409 -5.16 1.59 9.45
N LYS A 410 -6.30 1.09 8.96
CA LYS A 410 -6.67 1.13 7.55
C LYS A 410 -7.33 2.47 7.25
N PHE A 411 -6.93 3.10 6.15
CA PHE A 411 -7.49 4.35 5.69
C PHE A 411 -7.99 4.27 4.25
N ARG A 412 -8.87 5.22 3.90
CA ARG A 412 -9.29 5.55 2.55
C ARG A 412 -9.07 7.04 2.33
N HIS A 413 -8.55 7.39 1.17
CA HIS A 413 -8.41 8.76 0.69
C HIS A 413 -9.15 8.86 -0.65
N TRP A 414 -10.09 9.80 -0.82
CA TRP A 414 -10.87 9.91 -2.07
C TRP A 414 -11.30 11.34 -2.42
N GLY A 415 -11.50 11.61 -3.71
CA GLY A 415 -11.99 12.88 -4.22
C GLY A 415 -12.45 12.75 -5.68
N TYR A 416 -13.15 13.75 -6.18
CA TYR A 416 -13.61 13.77 -7.57
C TYR A 416 -12.62 14.56 -8.44
N MET A 417 -12.21 13.98 -9.57
CA MET A 417 -11.26 14.57 -10.51
C MET A 417 -11.95 15.64 -11.39
N GLU A 418 -12.26 16.77 -10.77
CA GLU A 418 -12.99 17.89 -11.39
C GLU A 418 -12.06 18.95 -11.99
N GLY A 419 -10.77 18.90 -11.68
CA GLY A 419 -9.73 19.64 -12.40
C GLY A 419 -8.76 18.72 -13.16
N PRO A 420 -7.92 19.29 -14.04
CA PRO A 420 -6.96 18.52 -14.82
C PRO A 420 -5.84 17.94 -13.96
N PHE A 421 -5.18 16.90 -14.46
CA PHE A 421 -3.97 16.32 -13.87
C PHE A 421 -2.90 16.12 -14.95
N LYS A 422 -1.77 16.84 -14.88
CA LYS A 422 -0.59 16.65 -15.75
C LYS A 422 -0.92 16.54 -17.27
N GLY A 423 -1.92 17.28 -17.77
CA GLY A 423 -2.35 17.24 -19.18
C GLY A 423 -3.50 16.27 -19.49
N HIS A 424 -4.00 15.52 -18.51
CA HIS A 424 -5.27 14.81 -18.59
C HIS A 424 -6.43 15.75 -18.22
N PRO A 425 -7.53 15.75 -18.99
CA PRO A 425 -8.71 16.57 -18.68
C PRO A 425 -9.43 16.05 -17.42
N PRO A 426 -10.24 16.89 -16.74
CA PRO A 426 -11.09 16.42 -15.65
C PRO A 426 -12.09 15.37 -16.15
N THR A 427 -12.21 14.27 -15.41
CA THR A 427 -13.15 13.19 -15.73
C THR A 427 -14.47 13.32 -14.96
N GLY A 428 -14.48 14.06 -13.85
CA GLY A 428 -15.58 14.08 -12.90
C GLY A 428 -15.77 12.77 -12.12
N GLU A 429 -14.94 11.75 -12.37
CA GLU A 429 -15.00 10.48 -11.65
C GLU A 429 -14.38 10.59 -10.25
N MET A 430 -14.83 9.71 -9.35
CA MET A 430 -14.16 9.50 -8.07
C MET A 430 -12.84 8.77 -8.29
N VAL A 431 -11.76 9.35 -7.77
CA VAL A 431 -10.46 8.71 -7.58
C VAL A 431 -10.34 8.40 -6.09
N GLU A 432 -10.02 7.15 -5.77
CA GLU A 432 -9.81 6.72 -4.39
C GLU A 432 -8.59 5.82 -4.26
N MET A 433 -8.01 5.80 -3.07
CA MET A 433 -6.90 4.95 -2.68
C MET A 433 -7.11 4.42 -1.27
N PHE A 434 -6.60 3.21 -1.03
CA PHE A 434 -6.66 2.54 0.26
C PHE A 434 -5.25 2.18 0.72
N GLY A 435 -5.03 2.20 2.02
CA GLY A 435 -3.76 1.81 2.60
C GLY A 435 -3.87 1.44 4.07
N ILE A 436 -2.77 0.95 4.62
CA ILE A 436 -2.55 0.85 6.06
C ILE A 436 -1.39 1.75 6.45
N SER A 437 -1.56 2.46 7.56
CA SER A 437 -0.54 3.28 8.20
C SER A 437 -0.18 2.67 9.55
N THR A 438 1.10 2.70 9.90
CA THR A 438 1.59 2.45 11.25
C THR A 438 2.19 3.74 11.78
N MET A 439 1.79 4.17 12.99
CA MET A 439 2.28 5.37 13.64
C MET A 439 2.76 5.04 15.05
N GLN A 440 4.07 5.15 15.27
CA GLN A 440 4.65 5.10 16.61
C GLN A 440 4.54 6.49 17.24
N LEU A 441 3.95 6.52 18.43
CA LEU A 441 3.78 7.72 19.24
C LEU A 441 4.74 7.70 20.44
N ASP A 442 5.14 8.89 20.91
CA ASP A 442 5.78 9.06 22.21
C ASP A 442 4.76 9.13 23.37
N GLU A 443 5.27 9.30 24.59
CA GLU A 443 4.48 9.44 25.82
C GLU A 443 3.55 10.68 25.82
N GLN A 444 3.78 11.65 24.93
CA GLN A 444 2.92 12.82 24.73
C GLN A 444 1.93 12.62 23.56
N LEU A 445 1.83 11.38 23.06
CA LEU A 445 1.02 10.94 21.93
C LEU A 445 1.40 11.62 20.61
N LYS A 446 2.65 12.05 20.44
CA LYS A 446 3.16 12.67 19.20
C LYS A 446 3.82 11.64 18.30
N VAL A 447 3.64 11.76 16.98
CA VAL A 447 4.30 10.90 16.00
C VAL A 447 5.83 11.04 16.07
N VAL A 448 6.51 9.92 16.30
CA VAL A 448 7.99 9.78 16.18
C VAL A 448 8.40 8.88 15.01
N LYS A 449 7.51 8.02 14.52
CA LYS A 449 7.70 7.26 13.29
C LYS A 449 6.35 7.02 12.61
N VAL A 450 6.30 7.12 11.29
CA VAL A 450 5.15 6.66 10.50
C VAL A 450 5.60 5.85 9.28
N GLU A 451 4.89 4.77 8.97
CA GLU A 451 5.10 3.97 7.76
C GLU A 451 3.76 3.80 7.03
N PHE A 452 3.71 4.12 5.74
CA PHE A 452 2.51 3.95 4.89
C PHE A 452 2.67 2.78 3.93
N PHE A 453 1.60 1.98 3.76
CA PHE A 453 1.55 0.86 2.82
C PHE A 453 0.31 0.97 1.94
N PHE A 454 0.52 1.20 0.64
CA PHE A 454 -0.55 1.41 -0.36
C PHE A 454 0.00 1.33 -1.79
N ASP A 455 -0.90 1.25 -2.78
CA ASP A 455 -0.52 1.29 -4.19
C ASP A 455 -0.58 2.70 -4.79
N ARG A 456 0.56 3.22 -5.24
CA ARG A 456 0.59 4.47 -6.02
C ARG A 456 0.02 4.27 -7.42
N GLY A 457 0.13 3.07 -7.99
CA GLY A 457 -0.35 2.74 -9.33
C GLY A 457 -1.86 2.84 -9.44
N GLU A 458 -2.61 2.40 -8.43
CA GLU A 458 -4.08 2.51 -8.44
C GLU A 458 -4.57 3.96 -8.29
N LEU A 459 -3.92 4.76 -7.42
CA LEU A 459 -4.18 6.21 -7.31
C LEU A 459 -3.95 6.91 -8.67
N LEU A 460 -2.79 6.67 -9.28
CA LEU A 460 -2.41 7.31 -10.53
C LEU A 460 -3.23 6.79 -11.73
N ALA A 461 -3.66 5.54 -11.72
CA ALA A 461 -4.57 4.99 -12.74
C ALA A 461 -5.91 5.74 -12.78
N GLY A 462 -6.47 6.07 -11.61
CA GLY A 462 -7.69 6.88 -11.52
C GLY A 462 -7.55 8.27 -12.14
N LEU A 463 -6.36 8.87 -12.06
CA LEU A 463 -6.04 10.22 -12.54
C LEU A 463 -5.79 10.33 -14.05
N ILE A 464 -5.73 9.22 -14.78
CA ILE A 464 -5.44 9.19 -16.23
C ILE A 464 -6.54 8.51 -17.06
N LYS A 465 -7.66 8.14 -16.44
CA LYS A 465 -8.84 7.61 -17.14
C LYS A 465 -9.32 8.58 -18.23
N GLY A 466 -9.95 8.04 -19.26
CA GLY A 466 -10.48 8.82 -20.39
C GLY A 466 -9.49 9.15 -21.50
N ALA A 467 -8.19 8.86 -21.32
CA ALA A 467 -7.09 9.03 -22.29
C ALA A 467 -6.90 10.46 -22.83
N SER A 468 -5.76 11.10 -22.49
CA SER A 468 -5.40 12.36 -23.14
C SER A 468 -5.04 12.09 -24.60
N ALA A 469 -5.69 12.80 -25.52
CA ALA A 469 -5.43 12.74 -26.96
C ALA A 469 -4.15 13.52 -27.30
N THR A 470 -2.98 13.02 -26.87
CA THR A 470 -1.64 13.54 -27.24
C THR A 470 -0.52 12.53 -26.90
N ALA A 471 -0.52 11.37 -27.55
CA ALA A 471 0.63 10.45 -27.51
C ALA A 471 0.77 9.59 -28.79
N GLY A 472 1.41 10.15 -29.81
CA GLY A 472 2.02 9.40 -30.92
C GLY A 472 1.27 9.42 -32.27
N GLY A 473 1.93 9.97 -33.30
CA GLY A 473 1.54 9.77 -34.70
C GLY A 473 1.73 10.99 -35.60
N ASP A 474 2.92 11.14 -36.21
CA ASP A 474 3.07 11.97 -37.42
C ASP A 474 2.30 11.30 -38.58
N SER A 475 1.28 11.97 -39.11
CA SER A 475 0.78 11.68 -40.46
C SER A 475 0.08 12.89 -41.07
N ILE A 476 0.72 13.49 -42.08
CA ILE A 476 0.09 14.47 -42.97
C ILE A 476 -0.83 13.70 -43.95
N THR A 477 -2.14 13.95 -43.91
CA THR A 477 -2.98 14.08 -45.12
C THR A 477 -4.26 14.88 -44.85
N ASP A 478 -4.63 15.64 -45.87
CA ASP A 478 -5.65 16.69 -45.97
C ASP A 478 -7.14 16.26 -45.81
N GLY A 479 -8.00 17.24 -45.51
CA GLY A 479 -9.40 17.30 -45.98
C GLY A 479 -10.53 16.75 -45.10
N GLY A 480 -11.34 17.64 -44.48
CA GLY A 480 -12.70 17.31 -44.03
C GLY A 480 -13.24 18.10 -42.84
N SER A 481 -14.15 19.05 -43.09
CA SER A 481 -14.75 19.94 -42.06
C SER A 481 -15.96 19.35 -41.31
N SER A 482 -16.08 19.64 -40.00
CA SER A 482 -17.38 19.97 -39.39
C SER A 482 -17.26 20.75 -38.05
N SER A 483 -17.38 22.08 -38.16
CA SER A 483 -17.95 23.04 -37.19
C SER A 483 -17.90 22.76 -35.66
N CYS A 484 -17.17 23.64 -34.97
CA CYS A 484 -17.44 24.03 -33.59
C CYS A 484 -18.82 24.72 -33.45
N PRO A 485 -19.46 24.66 -32.28
CA PRO A 485 -20.32 25.75 -31.83
C PRO A 485 -20.04 26.13 -30.36
N PHE A 486 -19.24 27.16 -30.13
CA PHE A 486 -19.31 28.14 -29.02
C PHE A 486 -18.07 29.04 -29.08
N LEU A 487 -18.15 30.16 -29.81
CA LEU A 487 -17.43 31.43 -29.59
C LEU A 487 -17.68 32.39 -30.77
N ASP A 488 -18.64 33.28 -30.56
CA ASP A 488 -18.85 34.63 -31.13
C ASP A 488 -19.81 35.28 -30.09
N ASP A 489 -19.68 36.52 -29.62
CA ASP A 489 -18.76 37.61 -29.95
C ASP A 489 -18.62 38.58 -28.74
N ASP A 490 -17.77 39.60 -28.84
CA ASP A 490 -17.65 40.80 -27.96
C ASP A 490 -17.34 40.60 -26.45
N PHE A 491 -16.24 41.12 -25.89
CA PHE A 491 -15.90 42.56 -25.91
C PHE A 491 -14.39 42.84 -25.89
N ARG A 492 -13.98 43.94 -26.53
CA ARG A 492 -12.58 44.37 -26.70
C ARG A 492 -11.97 45.06 -25.48
N LEU A 493 -10.64 44.95 -25.40
CA LEU A 493 -9.71 45.82 -24.67
C LEU A 493 -9.98 47.31 -24.92
N LEU A 494 -9.74 48.13 -23.89
CA LEU A 494 -9.19 49.48 -24.04
C LEU A 494 -8.13 49.73 -22.96
N ASP A 495 -6.96 50.17 -23.39
CA ASP A 495 -5.85 50.59 -22.52
C ASP A 495 -6.16 51.90 -21.78
N LYS A 496 -5.77 51.96 -20.50
CA LYS A 496 -4.94 53.05 -19.94
C LYS A 496 -4.42 52.74 -18.54
#